data_AF-A0A9P7C5P0-F1
#
_entry.id   AF-A0A9P7C5P0-F1
#
_cell.length_a   1.000
_cell.length_b   1.000
_cell.length_c   1.000
_cell.angle_alpha   90.00
_cell.angle_beta   90.00
_cell.angle_gamma   90.00
#
_symmetry.space_group_name_H-M   'P 1'
#
loop_
_entity.id
_entity.type
_entity.pdbx_description
1 polymer ?
#
loop_
_entity_poly.entity_id
_entity_poly.type
_entity_poly.pdbx_seq_one_letter_code
_entity_poly.pdbx_strand_id
1 'polypeptide(L)'
;MNTDQHLGLPPEELGAFVAEFFEQMEPKVKKGRAWTFHRLNAACDTPNGERVQAVLYPDDGQGFALYARQGQTLHAITHEGRPVRFRTFEKALTTLADVTHLDPEIIVDSSNWCEETGPH
;
A
#
# COMPACT_ATOMS: atom_id res chain seq x y z
N MET A 1 38.17 -4.81 23.76
CA MET A 1 38.14 -3.76 22.72
C MET A 1 36.79 -3.87 22.03
N ASN A 2 35.86 -2.97 22.36
CA ASN A 2 34.55 -2.88 21.73
C ASN A 2 34.72 -2.01 20.48
N THR A 3 34.30 -2.51 19.32
CA THR A 3 34.44 -1.81 18.04
C THR A 3 33.09 -1.16 17.70
N ASP A 4 32.86 0.03 18.23
CA ASP A 4 31.81 0.92 17.75
C ASP A 4 32.24 1.47 16.38
N GLN A 5 31.74 0.87 15.30
CA GLN A 5 31.85 1.45 13.97
C GLN A 5 30.89 2.64 13.87
N HIS A 6 31.33 3.79 14.37
CA HIS A 6 30.68 5.06 14.10
C HIS A 6 30.99 5.42 12.64
N LEU A 7 30.03 5.19 11.74
CA LEU A 7 30.06 5.72 10.38
C LEU A 7 30.22 7.24 10.51
N GLY A 8 31.43 7.75 10.27
CA GLY A 8 31.83 9.15 10.47
C GLY A 8 31.20 10.11 9.46
N LEU A 9 29.93 9.93 9.14
CA LEU A 9 29.15 10.78 8.26
C LEU A 9 28.52 11.92 9.07
N PRO A 10 28.54 13.17 8.57
CA PRO A 10 27.77 14.23 9.16
C PRO A 10 26.27 13.88 9.14
N PRO A 11 25.46 14.34 10.11
CA PRO A 11 24.07 13.90 10.30
C PRO A 11 23.18 14.06 9.06
N GLU A 12 23.46 15.05 8.23
CA GLU A 12 22.75 15.31 6.96
C GLU A 12 23.04 14.26 5.88
N GLU A 13 24.29 13.78 5.79
CA GLU A 13 24.69 12.72 4.87
C GLU A 13 24.23 11.34 5.36
N LEU A 14 24.16 11.14 6.68
CA LEU A 14 23.60 9.92 7.26
C LEU A 14 22.10 9.79 6.95
N GLY A 15 21.34 10.89 7.01
CA GLY A 15 19.93 10.90 6.64
C GLY A 15 19.70 10.52 5.17
N ALA A 16 20.49 11.10 4.26
CA ALA A 16 20.41 10.79 2.84
C ALA A 16 20.86 9.35 2.53
N PHE A 17 21.94 8.88 3.14
CA PHE A 17 22.43 7.51 2.98
C PHE A 17 21.42 6.47 3.49
N VAL A 18 20.80 6.73 4.63
CA VAL A 18 19.75 5.87 5.18
C VAL A 18 18.52 5.89 4.28
N ALA A 19 18.09 7.05 3.78
CA ALA A 19 16.99 7.15 2.83
C ALA A 19 17.28 6.39 1.51
N GLU A 20 18.45 6.57 0.89
CA GLU A 20 18.85 5.85 -0.31
C GLU A 20 18.97 4.33 -0.08
N PHE A 21 19.47 3.93 1.09
CA PHE A 21 19.56 2.53 1.49
C PHE A 21 18.16 1.91 1.64
N PHE A 22 17.22 2.61 2.28
CA PHE A 22 15.83 2.17 2.39
C PHE A 22 15.11 2.19 1.03
N GLU A 23 15.34 3.18 0.16
CA GLU A 23 14.80 3.19 -1.21
C GLU A 23 15.34 2.06 -2.09
N GLN A 24 16.58 1.62 -1.86
CA GLN A 24 17.15 0.44 -2.54
C GLN A 24 16.65 -0.88 -1.96
N MET A 25 16.34 -0.90 -0.66
CA MET A 25 15.83 -2.07 0.05
C MET A 25 14.32 -2.27 -0.12
N GLU A 26 13.55 -1.20 -0.27
CA GLU A 26 12.12 -1.28 -0.57
C GLU A 26 11.94 -1.78 -2.00
N PRO A 27 11.38 -2.99 -2.20
CA PRO A 27 11.18 -3.50 -3.54
C PRO A 27 10.22 -2.57 -4.28
N LYS A 28 10.72 -1.87 -5.31
CA LYS A 28 9.94 -0.98 -6.17
C LYS A 28 8.67 -1.69 -6.63
N VAL A 29 7.55 -1.30 -6.04
CA VAL A 29 6.24 -1.88 -6.32
C VAL A 29 5.91 -1.60 -7.79
N LYS A 30 5.71 -2.66 -8.58
CA LYS A 30 5.40 -2.55 -10.00
C LYS A 30 3.91 -2.27 -10.18
N LYS A 31 3.56 -1.25 -10.96
CA LYS A 31 2.17 -1.00 -11.32
C LYS A 31 1.70 -2.05 -12.33
N GLY A 32 0.77 -2.90 -11.92
CA GLY A 32 0.14 -3.92 -12.75
C GLY A 32 -1.09 -3.39 -13.48
N ARG A 33 -1.67 -4.25 -14.33
CA ARG A 33 -2.96 -3.97 -14.99
C ARG A 33 -4.05 -3.76 -13.94
N ALA A 34 -4.92 -2.77 -14.15
CA ALA A 34 -6.10 -2.56 -13.31
C ALA A 34 -7.00 -3.80 -13.26
N TRP A 35 -7.54 -4.09 -12.09
CA TRP A 35 -8.46 -5.19 -11.83
C TRP A 35 -9.86 -4.67 -11.57
N THR A 36 -10.85 -5.53 -11.82
CA THR A 36 -12.21 -5.34 -11.30
C THR A 36 -12.33 -6.04 -9.95
N PHE A 37 -13.37 -5.72 -9.18
CA PHE A 37 -13.64 -6.44 -7.93
C PHE A 37 -13.88 -7.94 -8.15
N HIS A 38 -14.47 -8.31 -9.29
CA HIS A 38 -14.59 -9.72 -9.68
C HIS A 38 -13.22 -10.38 -9.90
N ARG A 39 -12.27 -9.68 -10.53
CA ARG A 39 -10.92 -10.20 -10.73
C ARG A 39 -10.14 -10.31 -9.42
N LEU A 40 -10.38 -9.40 -8.47
CA LEU A 40 -9.85 -9.48 -7.11
C LEU A 40 -10.27 -10.79 -6.44
N ASN A 41 -11.57 -11.06 -6.35
CA ASN A 41 -12.10 -12.30 -5.77
C ASN A 41 -11.49 -13.54 -6.43
N ALA A 42 -11.50 -13.59 -7.78
CA ALA A 42 -10.93 -14.70 -8.51
C ALA A 42 -9.42 -14.91 -8.26
N ALA A 43 -8.67 -13.84 -8.04
CA ALA A 43 -7.24 -13.92 -7.71
C ALA A 43 -7.03 -14.48 -6.30
N CYS A 44 -7.82 -14.05 -5.32
CA CYS A 44 -7.79 -14.58 -3.95
C CYS A 44 -8.16 -16.08 -3.89
N ASP A 45 -9.12 -16.51 -4.73
CA ASP A 45 -9.58 -17.91 -4.76
C ASP A 45 -8.67 -18.85 -5.56
N THR A 46 -7.61 -18.35 -6.20
CA THR A 46 -6.72 -19.17 -7.02
C THR A 46 -5.91 -20.13 -6.14
N PRO A 47 -6.07 -21.47 -6.27
CA PRO A 47 -5.34 -22.43 -5.46
C PRO A 47 -3.83 -22.33 -5.71
N ASN A 48 -3.04 -22.31 -4.63
CA ASN A 48 -1.59 -22.13 -4.65
C ASN A 48 -1.13 -20.82 -5.33
N GLY A 49 -2.03 -19.85 -5.53
CA GLY A 49 -1.69 -18.52 -6.01
C GLY A 49 -0.94 -17.71 -4.95
N GLU A 50 -0.21 -16.69 -5.41
CA GLU A 50 0.33 -15.69 -4.49
C GLU A 50 -0.80 -15.00 -3.73
N ARG A 51 -0.61 -14.85 -2.43
CA ARG A 51 -1.58 -14.21 -1.55
C ARG A 51 -1.77 -12.76 -1.96
N VAL A 52 -3.04 -12.35 -2.03
CA VAL A 52 -3.41 -10.99 -2.41
C VAL A 52 -3.68 -10.19 -1.15
N GLN A 53 -3.01 -9.05 -1.02
CA GLN A 53 -3.12 -8.12 0.10
C GLN A 53 -3.85 -6.85 -0.35
N ALA A 54 -4.77 -6.35 0.48
CA ALA A 54 -5.43 -5.07 0.21
C ALA A 54 -4.53 -3.91 0.65
N VAL A 55 -4.45 -2.90 -0.22
CA VAL A 55 -3.75 -1.65 0.07
C VAL A 55 -4.71 -0.48 -0.15
N LEU A 56 -4.88 0.34 0.88
CA LEU A 56 -5.72 1.53 0.86
C LEU A 56 -4.85 2.77 0.74
N TYR A 57 -5.06 3.52 -0.33
CA TYR A 57 -4.41 4.81 -0.56
C TYR A 57 -5.38 5.94 -0.21
N PRO A 58 -5.09 6.74 0.83
CA PRO A 58 -5.90 7.90 1.17
C PRO A 58 -5.79 8.99 0.12
N ASP A 59 -6.88 9.73 0.00
CA ASP A 59 -7.07 10.95 -0.77
C ASP A 59 -8.03 11.82 0.04
N ASP A 60 -7.51 12.88 0.66
CA ASP A 60 -8.17 13.64 1.72
C ASP A 60 -9.55 14.20 1.29
N GLY A 61 -9.76 14.43 -0.01
CA GLY A 61 -11.04 14.88 -0.56
C GLY A 61 -11.97 13.78 -1.07
N GLN A 62 -11.46 12.56 -1.30
CA GLN A 62 -12.15 11.50 -2.04
C GLN A 62 -12.26 10.16 -1.28
N GLY A 63 -11.60 10.03 -0.13
CA GLY A 63 -11.60 8.83 0.71
C GLY A 63 -10.39 7.93 0.47
N PHE A 64 -10.61 6.63 0.28
CA PHE A 64 -9.56 5.61 0.18
C PHE A 64 -9.69 4.84 -1.12
N ALA A 65 -8.74 5.00 -2.04
CA ALA A 65 -8.64 4.21 -3.24
C ALA A 65 -8.12 2.80 -2.92
N LEU A 66 -8.78 1.78 -3.47
CA LEU A 66 -8.41 0.38 -3.24
C LEU A 66 -7.45 -0.14 -4.30
N TYR A 67 -6.40 -0.79 -3.83
CA TYR A 67 -5.46 -1.55 -4.65
C TYR A 67 -5.29 -2.96 -4.08
N ALA A 68 -4.93 -3.88 -4.96
CA ALA A 68 -4.54 -5.25 -4.61
C ALA A 68 -3.05 -5.44 -4.88
N ARG A 69 -2.32 -5.84 -3.86
CA ARG A 69 -0.92 -6.23 -3.98
C ARG A 69 -0.86 -7.75 -4.14
N GLN A 70 -0.23 -8.19 -5.23
CA GLN A 70 0.14 -9.58 -5.47
C GLN A 70 1.66 -9.64 -5.63
N GLY A 71 2.36 -10.13 -4.60
CA GLY A 71 3.81 -10.09 -4.52
C GLY A 71 4.35 -8.66 -4.58
N GLN A 72 5.12 -8.35 -5.63
CA GLN A 72 5.66 -7.01 -5.89
C GLN A 72 4.80 -6.17 -6.85
N THR A 73 3.64 -6.67 -7.27
CA THR A 73 2.77 -5.98 -8.24
C THR A 73 1.55 -5.39 -7.55
N LEU A 74 1.25 -4.13 -7.85
CA LEU A 74 0.08 -3.43 -7.34
C LEU A 74 -0.93 -3.17 -8.45
N HIS A 75 -2.15 -3.63 -8.24
CA HIS A 75 -3.26 -3.56 -9.19
C HIS A 75 -4.32 -2.58 -8.66
N ALA A 76 -4.59 -1.50 -9.39
CA ALA A 76 -5.70 -0.61 -9.06
C ALA A 76 -7.03 -1.36 -9.19
N ILE A 77 -7.88 -1.29 -8.16
CA ILE A 77 -9.22 -1.87 -8.24
C ILE A 77 -10.16 -0.83 -8.84
N THR A 78 -10.86 -1.20 -9.89
CA THR A 78 -11.70 -0.32 -10.69
C THR A 78 -13.10 -0.90 -10.88
N HIS A 79 -14.08 -0.01 -11.05
CA HIS A 79 -15.43 -0.32 -11.46
C HIS A 79 -15.78 0.62 -12.61
N GLU A 80 -16.19 0.06 -13.76
CA GLU A 80 -16.47 0.84 -14.99
C GLU A 80 -15.31 1.78 -15.40
N GLY A 81 -14.07 1.32 -15.21
CA GLY A 81 -12.86 2.07 -15.54
C GLY A 81 -12.49 3.18 -14.54
N ARG A 82 -13.26 3.37 -13.46
CA ARG A 82 -12.97 4.33 -12.40
C ARG A 82 -12.42 3.61 -11.16
N PRO A 83 -11.45 4.20 -10.42
CA PRO A 83 -10.97 3.60 -9.18
C PRO A 83 -12.10 3.43 -8.17
N VAL A 84 -12.17 2.24 -7.55
CA VAL A 84 -13.03 2.01 -6.40
C VAL A 84 -12.49 2.82 -5.23
N ARG A 85 -13.35 3.65 -4.65
CA ARG A 85 -13.03 4.48 -3.50
C ARG A 85 -14.03 4.24 -2.38
N PHE A 86 -13.52 4.15 -1.16
CA PHE A 86 -14.34 4.09 0.04
C PHE A 86 -14.25 5.42 0.76
N ARG A 87 -15.39 6.02 1.11
CA ARG A 87 -15.39 7.30 1.84
C ARG A 87 -14.75 7.18 3.23
N THR A 88 -14.80 6.00 3.84
CA THR A 88 -14.29 5.76 5.19
C THR A 88 -13.61 4.40 5.29
N PHE A 89 -12.78 4.23 6.31
CA PHE A 89 -12.10 2.97 6.61
C PHE A 89 -13.09 1.83 6.87
N GLU A 90 -14.14 2.08 7.64
CA GLU A 90 -15.13 1.08 8.03
C GLU A 90 -15.87 0.50 6.82
N LYS A 91 -16.17 1.35 5.82
CA LYS A 91 -16.76 0.90 4.55
C LYS A 91 -15.79 0.02 3.77
N ALA A 92 -14.51 0.37 3.75
CA ALA A 92 -13.49 -0.45 3.12
C ALA A 92 -13.40 -1.82 3.81
N LEU A 93 -13.26 -1.83 5.14
CA LEU A 93 -13.16 -3.05 5.94
C LEU A 93 -14.39 -3.96 5.78
N THR A 94 -15.60 -3.41 5.81
CA THR A 94 -16.83 -4.18 5.61
C THR A 94 -16.83 -4.85 4.23
N THR A 95 -16.43 -4.12 3.19
CA THR A 95 -16.37 -4.65 1.83
C THR A 95 -15.29 -5.71 1.66
N LEU A 96 -14.13 -5.52 2.30
CA LEU A 96 -13.00 -6.45 2.23
C LEU A 96 -13.26 -7.72 3.07
N ALA A 97 -14.06 -7.64 4.12
CA ALA A 97 -14.44 -8.80 4.93
C ALA A 97 -15.21 -9.87 4.13
N ASP A 98 -15.89 -9.47 3.05
CA ASP A 98 -16.61 -10.38 2.15
C ASP A 98 -15.69 -11.03 1.10
N VAL A 99 -14.42 -10.62 0.99
CA VAL A 99 -13.45 -11.20 0.06
C VAL A 99 -12.81 -12.42 0.69
N THR A 100 -13.18 -13.60 0.20
CA THR A 100 -12.64 -14.87 0.71
C THR A 100 -11.16 -15.00 0.35
N HIS A 101 -10.35 -15.57 1.25
CA HIS A 101 -8.91 -15.84 1.06
C HIS A 101 -8.02 -14.60 0.83
N LEU A 102 -8.54 -13.39 1.01
CA LEU A 102 -7.72 -12.18 1.11
C LEU A 102 -6.72 -12.31 2.26
N ASP A 103 -5.55 -11.68 2.13
CA ASP A 103 -4.67 -11.49 3.27
C ASP A 103 -5.41 -10.70 4.38
N PRO A 104 -5.42 -11.18 5.65
CA PRO A 104 -6.03 -10.45 6.75
C PRO A 104 -5.28 -9.17 7.08
N GLU A 105 -4.01 -9.03 6.69
CA GLU A 105 -3.29 -7.77 6.80
C GLU A 105 -3.75 -6.80 5.71
N ILE A 106 -4.13 -5.59 6.13
CA ILE A 106 -4.49 -4.50 5.24
C ILE A 106 -3.45 -3.40 5.43
N ILE A 107 -2.83 -2.98 4.32
CA ILE A 107 -1.87 -1.88 4.35
C ILE A 107 -2.62 -0.56 4.11
N VAL A 108 -2.28 0.44 4.91
CA VAL A 108 -2.66 1.83 4.69
C VAL A 108 -1.42 2.57 4.25
N ASP A 109 -1.38 2.97 2.98
CA ASP A 109 -0.25 3.72 2.45
C ASP A 109 -0.46 5.21 2.73
N SER A 110 0.11 5.70 3.82
CA SER A 110 -0.04 7.09 4.27
C SER A 110 0.75 8.11 3.44
N SER A 111 1.44 7.71 2.37
CA SER A 111 2.35 8.60 1.62
C SER A 111 1.64 9.82 1.01
N ASN A 112 0.31 9.73 0.82
CA ASN A 112 -0.52 10.80 0.29
C ASN A 112 -1.33 11.57 1.34
N TRP A 113 -1.17 11.29 2.64
CA TRP A 113 -1.80 12.13 3.66
C TRP A 113 -1.13 13.50 3.68
N CYS A 114 -1.91 14.54 3.38
CA CYS A 114 -1.52 15.89 3.69
C CYS A 114 -2.17 16.25 5.03
N GLU A 115 -1.35 16.55 6.05
CA GLU A 115 -1.87 17.22 7.24
C GLU A 115 -2.41 18.60 6.80
N GLU A 116 -3.73 18.69 6.55
CA GLU A 116 -4.39 19.99 6.62
C GLU A 116 -4.21 20.46 8.06
N THR A 117 -3.38 21.50 8.22
CA THR A 117 -3.15 22.14 9.51
C THR A 117 -4.52 22.48 10.09
N GLY A 118 -4.83 21.89 11.25
CA GLY A 118 -6.14 22.02 11.89
C GLY A 118 -6.53 23.48 12.14
N PRO A 119 -7.80 23.75 12.51
CA PRO A 119 -8.28 25.12 12.68
C PRO A 119 -7.41 25.87 13.70
N HIS A 120 -6.96 27.07 13.32
CA HIS A 120 -6.38 28.07 14.22
C HIS A 120 -7.39 28.55 15.27
#